data_AF-A0A0D8IUB8-F1
#
_entry.id   AF-A0A0D8IUB8-F1
#
_cell.length_a   1.000
_cell.length_b   1.000
_cell.length_c   1.000
_cell.angle_alpha   90.00
_cell.angle_beta   90.00
_cell.angle_gamma   90.00
#
_symmetry.space_group_name_H-M   'P 1'
#
loop_
_entity.id
_entity.type
_entity.pdbx_description
1 polymer ?
#
loop_
_entity_poly.entity_id
_entity_poly.type
_entity_poly.pdbx_seq_one_letter_code
_entity_poly.pdbx_strand_id
1 'polypeptide(L)'
;MKEVLVNKMKRINKLYRMVLIGALSLCLCTSPAFAQESGSSEENSSMVSESSFEVYCTAEGTEDPTVPAEGTGDPTVPAEGTEDSTVPAEGTEDSTVPAEGTEDSTVPAEGTEDPTVPAEGTGDPTVPAEGTEDPTVPAEGTGDPTVPAEGTEDSTVPAEGTEGPTVPAEGTEDPTVPAEGTEDPTVPAEDADDMNSPESETDSLGTVRVEDGLQYGEDGRLYYYENGVPVTNRWIEQDGAKYWFGADGAAATGLTDIGTDTYYFGEDHNMVNTGWVTIGDDLYYFQWSGAMARSTWIGENPWKYYVGADGKAYKEGLHEVDGESYLFGQYQNIYGATSSAGGWQTINNDLYFITGNDSVLLNTWIGASPWKYYVGADGKAYKEGLHEIDGKSYLFGQYQNIYGATSSAGGWQTINNDLYFITGSD
;
A
#
# COMPACT_ATOMS: atom_id res chain seq x y z
N MET A 1 -9.71 29.85 -46.60
CA MET A 1 -9.17 29.60 -45.24
C MET A 1 -10.05 28.72 -44.34
N LYS A 2 -11.26 28.31 -44.75
CA LYS A 2 -12.06 27.30 -44.02
C LYS A 2 -12.05 25.88 -44.64
N GLU A 3 -11.47 25.69 -45.82
CA GLU A 3 -11.36 24.37 -46.48
C GLU A 3 -10.04 23.62 -46.22
N VAL A 4 -9.04 24.26 -45.61
CA VAL A 4 -7.76 23.59 -45.27
C VAL A 4 -7.84 22.88 -43.91
N LEU A 5 -8.74 23.28 -43.01
CA LEU A 5 -8.89 22.64 -41.69
C LEU A 5 -9.70 21.32 -41.73
N VAL A 6 -10.63 21.15 -42.68
CA VAL A 6 -11.47 19.93 -42.76
C VAL A 6 -10.66 18.73 -43.27
N ASN A 7 -9.65 18.96 -44.11
CA ASN A 7 -8.75 17.90 -44.59
C ASN A 7 -7.64 17.52 -43.60
N LYS A 8 -7.37 18.33 -42.57
CA LYS A 8 -6.47 17.93 -41.46
C LYS A 8 -7.20 17.05 -40.42
N MET A 9 -8.49 17.28 -40.18
CA MET A 9 -9.30 16.43 -39.29
C MET A 9 -9.63 15.04 -39.86
N LYS A 10 -9.71 14.89 -41.20
CA LYS A 10 -9.91 13.56 -41.83
C LYS A 10 -8.64 12.70 -41.91
N ARG A 11 -7.44 13.26 -41.67
CA ARG A 11 -6.20 12.48 -41.52
C ARG A 11 -5.89 12.09 -40.08
N ILE A 12 -6.42 12.81 -39.10
CA ILE A 12 -6.28 12.47 -37.67
C ILE A 12 -7.24 11.32 -37.29
N ASN A 13 -8.42 11.24 -37.90
CA ASN A 13 -9.39 10.15 -37.67
C ASN A 13 -9.05 8.81 -38.37
N LYS A 14 -7.92 8.74 -39.10
CA LYS A 14 -7.39 7.48 -39.66
C LYS A 14 -6.19 6.94 -38.85
N LEU A 15 -5.64 7.75 -37.93
CA LEU A 15 -4.60 7.34 -36.98
C LEU A 15 -5.19 6.78 -35.67
N TYR A 16 -6.44 7.14 -35.33
CA TYR A 16 -7.17 6.60 -34.17
C TYR A 16 -7.87 5.25 -34.41
N ARG A 17 -7.59 4.58 -35.53
CA ARG A 17 -8.10 3.23 -35.83
C ARG A 17 -6.98 2.19 -35.94
N MET A 18 -5.81 2.49 -35.40
CA MET A 18 -4.61 1.64 -35.48
C MET A 18 -3.74 1.70 -34.20
N VAL A 19 -4.36 1.93 -33.04
CA VAL A 19 -3.75 1.77 -31.70
C VAL A 19 -4.70 0.96 -30.80
N LEU A 20 -5.33 -0.06 -31.38
CA LEU A 20 -6.15 -1.02 -30.64
C LEU A 20 -5.82 -2.44 -31.13
N ILE A 21 -4.53 -2.77 -31.10
CA ILE A 21 -4.00 -4.13 -31.10
C ILE A 21 -2.75 -4.09 -30.22
N GLY A 22 -2.94 -3.80 -28.93
CA GLY A 22 -2.06 -4.35 -27.91
C GLY A 22 -2.64 -5.72 -27.60
N ALA A 23 -2.00 -6.77 -28.07
CA ALA A 23 -2.38 -8.12 -27.71
C ALA A 23 -2.03 -8.28 -26.22
N LEU A 24 -3.01 -8.12 -25.33
CA LEU A 24 -2.94 -8.76 -24.02
C LEU A 24 -2.86 -10.26 -24.34
N SER A 25 -1.67 -10.85 -24.25
CA SER A 25 -1.53 -12.30 -24.27
C SER A 25 -2.07 -12.80 -22.94
N LEU A 26 -3.37 -13.06 -22.90
CA LEU A 26 -4.02 -13.68 -21.76
C LEU A 26 -3.50 -15.12 -21.71
N CYS A 27 -2.57 -15.40 -20.80
CA CYS A 27 -2.05 -16.75 -20.60
C CYS A 27 -3.21 -17.63 -20.10
N LEU A 28 -3.62 -18.59 -20.91
CA LEU A 28 -4.62 -19.59 -20.52
C LEU A 28 -3.87 -20.68 -19.78
N CYS A 29 -3.93 -20.69 -18.44
CA CYS A 29 -3.55 -21.86 -17.65
C CYS A 29 -4.41 -23.06 -18.09
N THR A 30 -3.85 -23.98 -18.87
CA THR A 30 -4.51 -25.22 -19.22
C THR A 30 -4.17 -26.30 -18.19
N SER A 31 -5.13 -26.64 -17.33
CA SER A 31 -5.06 -27.85 -16.51
C SER A 31 -5.14 -29.10 -17.41
N PRO A 32 -4.37 -30.19 -17.18
CA PRO A 32 -4.60 -31.45 -17.86
C PRO A 32 -5.76 -32.19 -17.19
N ALA A 33 -7.01 -31.84 -17.53
CA ALA A 33 -8.18 -32.63 -17.15
C ALA A 33 -8.61 -33.52 -18.33
N PHE A 34 -8.52 -34.84 -18.10
CA PHE A 34 -8.95 -35.92 -18.97
C PHE A 34 -10.37 -35.69 -19.52
N ALA A 35 -10.52 -35.62 -20.85
CA ALA A 35 -11.79 -35.34 -21.51
C ALA A 35 -12.79 -36.51 -21.41
N GLN A 36 -14.00 -36.24 -20.93
CA GLN A 36 -15.19 -37.01 -21.31
C GLN A 36 -16.38 -36.07 -21.55
N GLU A 37 -16.92 -36.13 -22.77
CA GLU A 37 -18.07 -35.37 -23.30
C GLU A 37 -19.34 -35.47 -22.44
N SER A 38 -20.05 -34.35 -22.21
CA SER A 38 -21.41 -34.07 -22.72
C SER A 38 -22.21 -33.08 -21.85
N GLY A 39 -22.91 -32.14 -22.52
CA GLY A 39 -24.28 -31.73 -22.13
C GLY A 39 -24.48 -30.50 -21.22
N SER A 40 -24.77 -29.36 -21.85
CA SER A 40 -25.79 -28.33 -21.51
C SER A 40 -25.98 -27.76 -20.07
N SER A 41 -26.04 -26.42 -20.06
CA SER A 41 -26.92 -25.50 -19.28
C SER A 41 -26.66 -25.23 -17.80
N GLU A 42 -26.46 -23.91 -17.54
CA GLU A 42 -26.93 -23.05 -16.45
C GLU A 42 -26.56 -23.33 -14.97
N GLU A 43 -26.30 -22.19 -14.30
CA GLU A 43 -26.25 -21.90 -12.85
C GLU A 43 -24.95 -22.13 -12.06
N ASN A 44 -24.42 -20.98 -11.58
CA ASN A 44 -24.04 -20.67 -10.19
C ASN A 44 -23.44 -21.77 -9.31
N SER A 45 -22.16 -21.64 -8.94
CA SER A 45 -21.72 -21.86 -7.56
C SER A 45 -20.34 -21.27 -7.31
N SER A 46 -20.23 -20.48 -6.25
CA SER A 46 -18.98 -20.30 -5.50
C SER A 46 -18.45 -21.67 -5.08
N MET A 47 -17.17 -21.92 -5.31
CA MET A 47 -16.41 -22.96 -4.61
C MET A 47 -15.06 -22.36 -4.25
N VAL A 48 -14.92 -21.95 -2.99
CA VAL A 48 -13.62 -21.85 -2.35
C VAL A 48 -13.22 -23.29 -2.06
N SER A 49 -12.12 -23.75 -2.67
CA SER A 49 -11.42 -24.96 -2.24
C SER A 49 -9.98 -24.58 -2.01
N GLU A 50 -9.60 -24.48 -0.74
CA GLU A 50 -8.20 -24.58 -0.31
C GLU A 50 -7.69 -25.96 -0.73
N SER A 51 -6.79 -25.96 -1.70
CA SER A 51 -6.13 -27.14 -2.25
C SER A 51 -4.79 -26.64 -2.78
N SER A 52 -3.70 -27.13 -2.21
CA SER A 52 -2.33 -26.92 -2.69
C SER A 52 -2.24 -27.27 -4.19
N PHE A 53 -2.02 -26.27 -5.04
CA PHE A 53 -1.84 -26.43 -6.48
C PHE A 53 -0.48 -25.86 -6.88
N GLU A 54 0.36 -26.67 -7.55
CA GLU A 54 1.53 -26.17 -8.29
C GLU A 54 1.06 -25.22 -9.39
N VAL A 55 1.60 -23.99 -9.42
CA VAL A 55 1.28 -22.96 -10.41
C VAL A 55 2.36 -22.97 -11.49
N TYR A 56 1.98 -23.28 -12.73
CA TYR A 56 2.86 -23.19 -13.90
C TYR A 56 2.37 -22.09 -14.85
N CYS A 57 3.16 -21.02 -14.98
CA CYS A 57 2.92 -19.91 -15.90
C CYS A 57 4.20 -19.67 -16.73
N THR A 58 4.07 -19.51 -18.05
CA THR A 58 5.21 -19.28 -18.95
C THR A 58 4.94 -18.05 -19.81
N ALA A 59 5.91 -17.16 -19.96
CA ALA A 59 5.85 -16.03 -20.89
C ALA A 59 7.08 -15.96 -21.79
N GLU A 60 6.83 -15.92 -23.10
CA GLU A 60 7.83 -15.70 -24.14
C GLU A 60 7.41 -14.45 -24.95
N GLY A 61 8.29 -13.45 -25.08
CA GLY A 61 7.96 -12.20 -25.77
C GLY A 61 9.14 -11.27 -26.04
N THR A 62 8.96 -10.31 -26.95
CA THR A 62 9.98 -9.29 -27.32
C THR A 62 9.68 -7.91 -26.73
N GLU A 63 8.72 -7.80 -25.81
CA GLU A 63 8.33 -6.54 -25.13
C GLU A 63 8.03 -6.85 -23.66
N ASP A 64 8.57 -6.03 -22.73
CA ASP A 64 8.51 -6.08 -21.25
C ASP A 64 7.46 -7.06 -20.66
N PRO A 65 7.81 -8.34 -20.46
CA PRO A 65 6.89 -9.29 -19.86
C PRO A 65 6.80 -9.07 -18.34
N THR A 66 5.56 -8.92 -17.82
CA THR A 66 5.24 -8.99 -16.38
C THR A 66 4.40 -10.24 -16.11
N VAL A 67 4.91 -11.18 -15.31
CA VAL A 67 4.20 -12.42 -14.97
C VAL A 67 4.13 -12.59 -13.44
N PRO A 68 3.01 -12.22 -12.80
CA PRO A 68 2.82 -12.47 -11.37
C PRO A 68 2.33 -13.90 -11.11
N ALA A 69 2.89 -14.57 -10.11
CA ALA A 69 2.38 -15.83 -9.56
C ALA A 69 2.24 -15.75 -8.03
N GLU A 70 1.01 -15.98 -7.54
CA GLU A 70 0.68 -16.03 -6.11
C GLU A 70 0.05 -17.41 -5.80
N GLY A 71 0.60 -18.15 -4.83
CA GLY A 71 0.13 -19.50 -4.49
C GLY A 71 0.62 -20.05 -3.15
N THR A 72 -0.02 -21.09 -2.63
CA THR A 72 0.34 -21.75 -1.35
C THR A 72 1.17 -23.03 -1.54
N GLY A 73 1.94 -23.14 -2.63
CA GLY A 73 2.79 -24.31 -2.94
C GLY A 73 3.68 -24.01 -4.14
N ASP A 74 4.71 -24.83 -4.39
CA ASP A 74 5.85 -24.56 -5.29
C ASP A 74 5.48 -23.88 -6.62
N PRO A 75 5.65 -22.55 -6.75
CA PRO A 75 5.47 -21.87 -8.02
C PRO A 75 6.74 -22.03 -8.89
N THR A 76 6.55 -22.39 -10.17
CA THR A 76 7.61 -22.31 -11.19
C THR A 76 7.19 -21.35 -12.30
N VAL A 77 7.94 -20.25 -12.46
CA VAL A 77 7.65 -19.20 -13.45
C VAL A 77 8.88 -18.89 -14.31
N PRO A 78 9.03 -19.54 -15.48
CA PRO A 78 10.09 -19.19 -16.42
C PRO A 78 9.73 -17.93 -17.22
N ALA A 79 10.67 -16.99 -17.31
CA ALA A 79 10.58 -15.83 -18.19
C ALA A 79 11.80 -15.73 -19.12
N GLU A 80 11.55 -15.65 -20.43
CA GLU A 80 12.57 -15.45 -21.46
C GLU A 80 12.25 -14.17 -22.28
N GLY A 81 13.18 -13.21 -22.33
CA GLY A 81 12.97 -11.91 -22.98
C GLY A 81 14.24 -11.22 -23.50
N THR A 82 14.06 -10.25 -24.41
CA THR A 82 15.17 -9.45 -25.00
C THR A 82 15.24 -8.01 -24.48
N GLU A 83 14.34 -7.63 -23.57
CA GLU A 83 14.18 -6.29 -22.97
C GLU A 83 13.90 -6.49 -21.46
N ASP A 84 13.85 -5.41 -20.68
CA ASP A 84 13.69 -5.43 -19.22
C ASP A 84 12.51 -6.32 -18.77
N SER A 85 12.74 -7.16 -17.76
CA SER A 85 11.74 -8.12 -17.27
C SER A 85 11.54 -8.05 -15.76
N THR A 86 10.28 -8.21 -15.33
CA THR A 86 9.87 -8.24 -13.92
C THR A 86 9.06 -9.51 -13.66
N VAL A 87 9.55 -10.37 -12.78
CA VAL A 87 8.88 -11.63 -12.43
C VAL A 87 8.74 -11.75 -10.92
N PRO A 88 7.63 -11.24 -10.34
CA PRO A 88 7.36 -11.41 -8.91
C PRO A 88 6.72 -12.78 -8.62
N ALA A 89 7.27 -13.49 -7.63
CA ALA A 89 6.68 -14.71 -7.09
C ALA A 89 6.51 -14.60 -5.56
N GLU A 90 5.30 -14.92 -5.09
CA GLU A 90 4.97 -14.96 -3.66
C GLU A 90 4.42 -16.36 -3.29
N GLY A 91 5.08 -17.03 -2.34
CA GLY A 91 4.79 -18.43 -1.98
C GLY A 91 5.02 -18.77 -0.51
N THR A 92 4.43 -19.87 -0.03
CA THR A 92 4.64 -20.38 1.34
C THR A 92 5.55 -21.63 1.38
N GLU A 93 6.02 -22.11 0.23
CA GLU A 93 6.91 -23.28 0.06
C GLU A 93 7.95 -22.97 -1.05
N ASP A 94 8.91 -23.88 -1.28
CA ASP A 94 10.05 -23.73 -2.19
C ASP A 94 9.66 -23.10 -3.55
N SER A 95 10.26 -21.95 -3.86
CA SER A 95 9.92 -21.17 -5.05
C SER A 95 11.08 -21.17 -6.05
N THR A 96 10.80 -21.47 -7.33
CA THR A 96 11.81 -21.45 -8.41
C THR A 96 11.43 -20.49 -9.52
N VAL A 97 12.22 -19.42 -9.69
CA VAL A 97 11.97 -18.38 -10.70
C VAL A 97 13.19 -18.20 -11.60
N PRO A 98 13.30 -18.96 -12.70
CA PRO A 98 14.37 -18.76 -13.68
C PRO A 98 14.04 -17.60 -14.63
N ALA A 99 14.96 -16.63 -14.74
CA ALA A 99 14.88 -15.54 -15.69
C ALA A 99 16.10 -15.51 -16.61
N GLU A 100 15.86 -15.52 -17.94
CA GLU A 100 16.90 -15.37 -18.96
C GLU A 100 16.66 -14.10 -19.80
N GLY A 101 17.64 -13.18 -19.83
CA GLY A 101 17.47 -11.86 -20.45
C GLY A 101 18.75 -11.21 -21.01
N THR A 102 18.60 -10.32 -22.00
CA THR A 102 19.75 -9.58 -22.59
C THR A 102 19.98 -8.19 -22.00
N GLU A 103 19.03 -7.65 -21.23
CA GLU A 103 19.05 -6.33 -20.57
C GLU A 103 18.67 -6.49 -19.09
N ASP A 104 18.53 -5.41 -18.32
CA ASP A 104 18.36 -5.43 -16.85
C ASP A 104 17.10 -6.22 -16.44
N SER A 105 17.28 -7.18 -15.53
CA SER A 105 16.22 -8.05 -15.05
C SER A 105 16.01 -7.90 -13.54
N THR A 106 14.75 -7.85 -13.12
CA THR A 106 14.36 -7.81 -11.71
C THR A 106 13.49 -9.01 -11.36
N VAL A 107 13.93 -9.82 -10.40
CA VAL A 107 13.21 -11.03 -10.02
C VAL A 107 13.03 -11.06 -8.50
N PRO A 108 11.95 -10.46 -7.98
CA PRO A 108 11.62 -10.53 -6.56
C PRO A 108 11.00 -11.89 -6.22
N ALA A 109 11.56 -12.57 -5.22
CA ALA A 109 10.94 -13.75 -4.62
C ALA A 109 10.74 -13.54 -3.12
N GLU A 110 9.49 -13.68 -2.67
CA GLU A 110 9.13 -13.63 -1.26
C GLU A 110 8.53 -14.97 -0.83
N GLY A 111 9.14 -15.64 0.17
CA GLY A 111 8.66 -16.94 0.63
C GLY A 111 9.13 -17.38 2.01
N THR A 112 8.42 -18.34 2.60
CA THR A 112 8.75 -18.87 3.94
C THR A 112 9.75 -20.03 3.94
N GLU A 113 10.04 -20.64 2.79
CA GLU A 113 11.01 -21.76 2.63
C GLU A 113 11.92 -21.50 1.41
N ASP A 114 13.09 -22.16 1.36
CA ASP A 114 14.26 -21.98 0.46
C ASP A 114 13.95 -21.43 -0.95
N PRO A 115 13.95 -20.11 -1.18
CA PRO A 115 13.74 -19.57 -2.52
C PRO A 115 15.00 -19.78 -3.39
N THR A 116 14.80 -20.30 -4.61
CA THR A 116 15.85 -20.42 -5.63
C THR A 116 15.54 -19.54 -6.84
N VAL A 117 16.37 -18.53 -7.10
CA VAL A 117 16.17 -17.58 -8.20
C VAL A 117 17.39 -17.51 -9.12
N PRO A 118 17.45 -18.35 -10.17
CA PRO A 118 18.50 -18.26 -11.18
C PRO A 118 18.24 -17.09 -12.13
N ALA A 119 19.18 -16.16 -12.25
CA ALA A 119 19.17 -15.13 -13.27
C ALA A 119 20.39 -15.27 -14.20
N GLU A 120 20.14 -15.49 -15.49
CA GLU A 120 21.19 -15.55 -16.52
C GLU A 120 21.00 -14.42 -17.53
N GLY A 121 22.01 -13.56 -17.72
CA GLY A 121 21.86 -12.45 -18.67
C GLY A 121 23.07 -11.56 -18.93
N THR A 122 22.95 -10.67 -19.92
CA THR A 122 24.03 -9.75 -20.31
C THR A 122 23.97 -8.36 -19.66
N GLY A 123 22.85 -8.01 -19.00
CA GLY A 123 22.63 -6.75 -18.26
C GLY A 123 23.02 -6.82 -16.78
N ASP A 124 22.55 -5.86 -15.97
CA ASP A 124 22.77 -5.77 -14.52
C ASP A 124 21.55 -6.39 -13.77
N PRO A 125 21.56 -7.70 -13.45
CA PRO A 125 20.41 -8.32 -12.80
C PRO A 125 20.30 -7.85 -11.34
N THR A 126 19.08 -7.56 -10.90
CA THR A 126 18.74 -7.36 -9.49
C THR A 126 17.81 -8.47 -9.02
N VAL A 127 18.24 -9.25 -8.03
CA VAL A 127 17.46 -10.38 -7.52
C VAL A 127 17.26 -10.25 -6.01
N PRO A 128 16.17 -9.59 -5.58
CA PRO A 128 15.78 -9.56 -4.17
C PRO A 128 15.17 -10.90 -3.77
N ALA A 129 15.71 -11.52 -2.74
CA ALA A 129 15.12 -12.69 -2.10
C ALA A 129 14.87 -12.41 -0.61
N GLU A 130 13.61 -12.52 -0.18
CA GLU A 130 13.22 -12.36 1.22
C GLU A 130 12.61 -13.69 1.71
N GLY A 131 13.21 -14.29 2.74
CA GLY A 131 12.67 -15.53 3.32
C GLY A 131 13.20 -15.93 4.68
N THR A 132 12.54 -16.91 5.31
CA THR A 132 12.90 -17.37 6.66
C THR A 132 13.95 -18.50 6.70
N GLU A 133 14.17 -19.20 5.58
CA GLU A 133 15.18 -20.28 5.43
C GLU A 133 16.13 -19.99 4.25
N ASP A 134 17.22 -20.75 4.13
CA ASP A 134 18.45 -20.49 3.33
C ASP A 134 18.17 -20.10 1.86
N PRO A 135 18.19 -18.79 1.50
CA PRO A 135 17.97 -18.39 0.12
C PRO A 135 19.19 -18.73 -0.75
N THR A 136 18.93 -19.27 -1.95
CA THR A 136 19.98 -19.54 -2.94
C THR A 136 19.72 -18.71 -4.21
N VAL A 137 20.62 -17.76 -4.50
CA VAL A 137 20.48 -16.86 -5.66
C VAL A 137 21.70 -16.97 -6.59
N PRO A 138 21.65 -17.83 -7.62
CA PRO A 138 22.67 -17.85 -8.67
C PRO A 138 22.44 -16.70 -9.66
N ALA A 139 23.42 -15.81 -9.79
CA ALA A 139 23.43 -14.78 -10.83
C ALA A 139 24.64 -14.98 -11.76
N GLU A 140 24.38 -15.24 -13.04
CA GLU A 140 25.40 -15.39 -14.08
C GLU A 140 25.24 -14.28 -15.14
N GLY A 141 26.24 -13.40 -15.29
CA GLY A 141 26.14 -12.34 -16.28
C GLY A 141 27.38 -11.50 -16.54
N THR A 142 27.30 -10.60 -17.53
CA THR A 142 28.42 -9.71 -17.89
C THR A 142 28.40 -8.35 -17.20
N GLY A 143 27.29 -7.98 -16.53
CA GLY A 143 27.11 -6.74 -15.77
C GLY A 143 27.55 -6.82 -14.30
N ASP A 144 27.15 -5.83 -13.49
CA ASP A 144 27.34 -5.75 -12.02
C ASP A 144 26.06 -6.25 -11.31
N PRO A 145 25.98 -7.55 -10.96
CA PRO A 145 24.78 -8.09 -10.34
C PRO A 145 24.61 -7.57 -8.92
N THR A 146 23.39 -7.12 -8.58
CA THR A 146 23.02 -6.75 -7.21
C THR A 146 22.07 -7.80 -6.64
N VAL A 147 22.47 -8.43 -5.54
CA VAL A 147 21.66 -9.48 -4.88
C VAL A 147 21.40 -9.08 -3.43
N PRO A 148 20.28 -8.39 -3.14
CA PRO A 148 19.81 -8.20 -1.78
C PRO A 148 19.22 -9.51 -1.24
N ALA A 149 19.76 -10.01 -0.14
CA ALA A 149 19.20 -11.18 0.55
C ALA A 149 18.88 -10.82 2.00
N GLU A 150 17.63 -11.03 2.40
CA GLU A 150 17.17 -10.83 3.79
C GLU A 150 16.67 -12.17 4.35
N GLY A 151 17.31 -12.67 5.40
CA GLY A 151 16.96 -13.97 5.97
C GLY A 151 17.50 -14.23 7.39
N THR A 152 16.93 -15.24 8.05
CA THR A 152 17.28 -15.60 9.44
C THR A 152 18.33 -16.71 9.57
N GLU A 153 18.69 -17.41 8.49
CA GLU A 153 19.69 -18.51 8.44
C GLU A 153 20.77 -18.26 7.34
N ASP A 154 21.66 -19.23 7.09
CA ASP A 154 22.91 -19.08 6.31
C ASP A 154 22.64 -18.89 4.79
N SER A 155 22.72 -17.65 4.30
CA SER A 155 22.56 -17.36 2.87
C SER A 155 23.78 -17.76 2.01
N THR A 156 23.54 -18.39 0.86
CA THR A 156 24.57 -18.67 -0.15
C THR A 156 24.27 -17.95 -1.47
N VAL A 157 25.21 -17.10 -1.93
CA VAL A 157 25.05 -16.32 -3.16
C VAL A 157 26.22 -16.63 -4.11
N PRO A 158 26.05 -17.57 -5.06
CA PRO A 158 27.01 -17.79 -6.14
C PRO A 158 26.81 -16.71 -7.22
N ALA A 159 27.81 -15.88 -7.44
CA ALA A 159 27.80 -14.88 -8.51
C ALA A 159 29.00 -15.08 -9.46
N GLU A 160 28.74 -15.27 -10.75
CA GLU A 160 29.76 -15.38 -11.79
C GLU A 160 29.63 -14.22 -12.78
N GLY A 161 30.64 -13.34 -12.85
CA GLY A 161 30.59 -12.17 -13.72
C GLY A 161 31.94 -11.48 -13.99
N THR A 162 31.94 -10.61 -14.99
CA THR A 162 33.16 -9.89 -15.40
C THR A 162 33.50 -8.70 -14.50
N GLU A 163 32.49 -8.03 -13.93
CA GLU A 163 32.62 -6.97 -12.93
C GLU A 163 32.25 -7.54 -11.53
N GLY A 164 32.75 -6.91 -10.46
CA GLY A 164 32.63 -7.46 -9.09
C GLY A 164 31.21 -7.32 -8.54
N PRO A 165 30.58 -8.38 -7.98
CA PRO A 165 29.20 -8.32 -7.52
C PRO A 165 29.04 -7.47 -6.24
N THR A 166 27.86 -6.87 -6.07
CA THR A 166 27.44 -6.20 -4.83
C THR A 166 26.36 -7.03 -4.13
N VAL A 167 26.63 -7.45 -2.89
CA VAL A 167 25.70 -8.25 -2.08
C VAL A 167 25.41 -7.53 -0.76
N PRO A 168 24.31 -6.77 -0.67
CA PRO A 168 23.76 -6.30 0.61
C PRO A 168 23.05 -7.47 1.29
N ALA A 169 23.45 -7.82 2.51
CA ALA A 169 22.80 -8.87 3.29
C ALA A 169 22.41 -8.33 4.67
N GLU A 170 21.16 -8.56 5.07
CA GLU A 170 20.68 -8.29 6.42
C GLU A 170 20.22 -9.61 7.06
N GLY A 171 20.96 -10.07 8.08
CA GLY A 171 20.74 -11.36 8.73
C GLY A 171 21.53 -11.53 10.02
N THR A 172 21.23 -12.56 10.82
CA THR A 172 21.86 -12.80 12.13
C THR A 172 23.17 -13.61 12.07
N GLU A 173 23.54 -14.14 10.90
CA GLU A 173 24.73 -14.98 10.67
C GLU A 173 25.49 -14.50 9.41
N ASP A 174 26.80 -14.78 9.32
CA ASP A 174 27.71 -14.27 8.27
C ASP A 174 27.40 -14.87 6.87
N PRO A 175 27.10 -14.07 5.83
CA PRO A 175 26.85 -14.60 4.48
C PRO A 175 28.11 -15.21 3.86
N THR A 176 27.95 -16.31 3.11
CA THR A 176 29.05 -16.90 2.32
C THR A 176 28.90 -16.60 0.83
N VAL A 177 29.89 -15.92 0.25
CA VAL A 177 29.90 -15.53 -1.17
C VAL A 177 31.05 -16.24 -1.90
N PRO A 178 30.79 -17.31 -2.67
CA PRO A 178 31.71 -17.82 -3.66
C PRO A 178 31.54 -17.02 -4.96
N ALA A 179 32.46 -16.07 -5.23
CA ALA A 179 32.49 -15.31 -6.48
C ALA A 179 33.71 -15.69 -7.33
N GLU A 180 33.51 -15.96 -8.63
CA GLU A 180 34.58 -16.12 -9.63
C GLU A 180 34.50 -14.95 -10.64
N GLY A 181 35.32 -13.91 -10.42
CA GLY A 181 35.32 -12.68 -11.24
C GLY A 181 36.70 -12.02 -11.31
N THR A 182 36.84 -10.98 -12.14
CA THR A 182 38.14 -10.29 -12.33
C THR A 182 38.41 -9.15 -11.34
N GLU A 183 37.41 -8.75 -10.55
CA GLU A 183 37.50 -7.74 -9.48
C GLU A 183 36.95 -8.31 -8.15
N ASP A 184 37.44 -7.79 -7.00
CA ASP A 184 37.06 -8.28 -5.66
C ASP A 184 35.61 -7.89 -5.30
N PRO A 185 34.79 -8.81 -4.73
CA PRO A 185 33.41 -8.51 -4.33
C PRO A 185 33.33 -7.50 -3.17
N THR A 186 32.23 -6.75 -3.08
CA THR A 186 31.95 -5.86 -1.94
C THR A 186 30.72 -6.33 -1.16
N VAL A 187 30.87 -6.49 0.17
CA VAL A 187 29.80 -6.90 1.09
C VAL A 187 29.65 -5.84 2.19
N PRO A 188 28.57 -5.05 2.20
CA PRO A 188 28.16 -4.26 3.35
C PRO A 188 27.30 -5.15 4.26
N ALA A 189 27.81 -5.49 5.45
CA ALA A 189 27.04 -6.15 6.50
C ALA A 189 26.82 -5.17 7.67
N GLU A 190 25.59 -5.10 8.19
CA GLU A 190 25.26 -4.35 9.40
C GLU A 190 25.60 -5.19 10.63
N ASP A 191 26.89 -5.24 11.01
CA ASP A 191 27.31 -5.90 12.25
C ASP A 191 26.84 -5.11 13.48
N ALA A 192 25.79 -5.61 14.13
CA ALA A 192 25.41 -5.24 15.49
C ALA A 192 26.37 -5.88 16.51
N ASP A 193 27.61 -5.40 16.61
CA ASP A 193 28.44 -5.36 17.83
C ASP A 193 29.89 -5.02 17.47
N ASP A 194 30.22 -3.73 17.31
CA ASP A 194 31.56 -3.28 17.72
C ASP A 194 31.48 -1.97 18.52
N MET A 195 31.79 -2.13 19.80
CA MET A 195 31.96 -1.09 20.78
C MET A 195 33.10 -0.16 20.37
N ASN A 196 32.80 0.89 19.60
CA ASN A 196 33.67 2.05 19.58
C ASN A 196 33.39 2.93 20.81
N SER A 197 33.91 2.50 21.96
CA SER A 197 34.13 3.39 23.10
C SER A 197 35.09 4.50 22.64
N PRO A 198 34.74 5.79 22.75
CA PRO A 198 35.66 6.84 22.32
C PRO A 198 36.93 6.80 23.17
N GLU A 199 38.07 6.47 22.53
CA GLU A 199 39.38 6.63 23.16
C GLU A 199 39.58 8.11 23.48
N SER A 200 39.62 8.43 24.78
CA SER A 200 39.89 9.79 25.23
C SER A 200 41.36 10.14 24.96
N GLU A 201 41.63 10.92 23.91
CA GLU A 201 42.94 11.52 23.69
C GLU A 201 43.13 12.70 24.68
N THR A 202 43.86 12.45 25.76
CA THR A 202 44.22 13.48 26.73
C THR A 202 45.35 14.36 26.20
N ASP A 203 45.13 15.66 26.06
CA ASP A 203 46.23 16.60 25.86
C ASP A 203 47.06 16.77 27.15
N SER A 204 48.29 17.28 27.00
CA SER A 204 49.28 17.43 28.07
C SER A 204 48.90 18.45 29.17
N LEU A 205 47.64 18.90 29.22
CA LEU A 205 47.07 19.75 30.28
C LEU A 205 45.90 19.10 31.03
N GLY A 206 45.55 17.83 30.74
CA GLY A 206 44.58 17.07 31.52
C GLY A 206 43.14 17.58 31.43
N THR A 207 42.80 18.29 30.35
CA THR A 207 41.42 18.71 30.06
C THR A 207 40.88 17.80 28.96
N VAL A 208 39.86 16.99 29.26
CA VAL A 208 39.13 16.20 28.26
C VAL A 208 38.52 17.19 27.27
N ARG A 209 38.96 17.16 26.01
CA ARG A 209 38.28 17.87 24.94
C ARG A 209 37.14 16.97 24.49
N VAL A 210 35.93 17.34 24.85
CA VAL A 210 34.74 16.77 24.25
C VAL A 210 34.71 17.29 22.81
N GLU A 211 34.77 16.38 21.84
CA GLU A 211 34.67 16.74 20.42
C GLU A 211 33.27 17.29 20.13
N ASP A 212 33.14 18.15 19.12
CA ASP A 212 31.83 18.66 18.72
C ASP A 212 31.05 17.54 18.02
N GLY A 213 29.77 17.37 18.35
CA GLY A 213 28.93 16.34 17.74
C GLY A 213 28.01 15.59 18.69
N LEU A 214 27.27 14.63 18.10
CA LEU A 214 26.36 13.70 18.79
C LEU A 214 27.12 12.72 19.68
N GLN A 215 26.79 12.67 20.98
CA GLN A 215 27.44 11.83 21.98
C GLN A 215 26.46 11.38 23.06
N TYR A 216 26.56 10.13 23.49
CA TYR A 216 25.83 9.64 24.67
C TYR A 216 26.49 10.09 25.97
N GLY A 217 25.69 10.65 26.88
CA GLY A 217 26.12 10.99 28.23
C GLY A 217 26.24 9.76 29.13
N GLU A 218 26.85 9.93 30.31
CA GLU A 218 26.94 8.87 31.34
C GLU A 218 25.55 8.40 31.84
N ASP A 219 24.51 9.20 31.61
CA ASP A 219 23.11 8.87 31.90
C ASP A 219 22.43 8.06 30.78
N GLY A 220 23.16 7.71 29.72
CA GLY A 220 22.66 6.94 28.58
C GLY A 220 21.80 7.74 27.62
N ARG A 221 21.74 9.08 27.72
CA ARG A 221 20.95 9.93 26.83
C ARG A 221 21.82 10.56 25.75
N LEU A 222 21.26 10.78 24.57
CA LEU A 222 21.96 11.43 23.47
C LEU A 222 21.99 12.95 23.65
N TYR A 223 23.17 13.56 23.48
CA TYR A 223 23.40 15.00 23.52
C TYR A 223 24.17 15.44 22.27
N TYR A 224 24.11 16.73 21.94
CA TYR A 224 25.02 17.34 20.97
C TYR A 224 25.89 18.38 21.66
N TYR A 225 27.21 18.22 21.58
CA TYR A 225 28.17 19.15 22.19
C TYR A 225 28.73 20.14 21.17
N GLU A 226 28.84 21.41 21.57
CA GLU A 226 29.64 22.43 20.89
C GLU A 226 30.61 23.06 21.88
N ASN A 227 31.91 23.02 21.58
CA ASN A 227 32.99 23.48 22.44
C ASN A 227 32.91 22.88 23.86
N GLY A 228 32.52 21.60 23.95
CA GLY A 228 32.35 20.87 25.19
C GLY A 228 31.16 21.30 26.07
N VAL A 229 30.19 22.02 25.52
CA VAL A 229 28.93 22.38 26.19
C VAL A 229 27.75 21.73 25.45
N PRO A 230 26.82 21.04 26.14
CA PRO A 230 25.66 20.46 25.49
C PRO A 230 24.72 21.56 25.02
N VAL A 231 24.22 21.39 23.81
CA VAL A 231 23.24 22.28 23.19
C VAL A 231 21.87 22.07 23.82
N THR A 232 21.11 23.16 23.96
CA THR A 232 19.76 23.12 24.55
C THR A 232 18.78 23.98 23.74
N ASN A 233 17.51 23.55 23.69
CA ASN A 233 16.41 24.18 22.95
C ASN A 233 16.77 24.53 21.50
N ARG A 234 17.39 23.58 20.78
CA ARG A 234 17.89 23.85 19.43
C ARG A 234 17.76 22.63 18.53
N TRP A 235 17.45 22.92 17.26
CA TRP A 235 17.52 21.98 16.15
C TRP A 235 18.97 21.76 15.74
N ILE A 236 19.34 20.51 15.49
CA ILE A 236 20.61 20.12 14.90
C ILE A 236 20.31 19.24 13.70
N GLU A 237 21.01 19.50 12.60
CA GLU A 237 21.01 18.62 11.44
C GLU A 237 22.43 18.09 11.26
N GLN A 238 22.55 16.76 11.23
CA GLN A 238 23.81 16.07 11.04
C GLN A 238 23.55 14.86 10.14
N ASP A 239 24.37 14.72 9.09
CA ASP A 239 24.29 13.60 8.14
C ASP A 239 22.89 13.39 7.52
N GLY A 240 22.15 14.49 7.33
CA GLY A 240 20.79 14.49 6.76
C GLY A 240 19.67 14.18 7.77
N ALA A 241 20.01 13.76 8.98
CA ALA A 241 19.09 13.55 10.08
C ALA A 241 18.87 14.83 10.90
N LYS A 242 17.64 15.02 11.40
CA LYS A 242 17.27 16.19 12.22
C LYS A 242 16.92 15.76 13.63
N TYR A 243 17.52 16.45 14.58
CA TYR A 243 17.39 16.22 16.02
C TYR A 243 16.91 17.50 16.70
N TRP A 244 16.15 17.34 17.77
CA TRP A 244 15.83 18.43 18.69
C TRP A 244 16.40 18.15 20.06
N PHE A 245 17.21 19.06 20.58
CA PHE A 245 17.74 18.98 21.93
C PHE A 245 16.91 19.87 22.85
N GLY A 246 16.31 19.25 23.86
CA GLY A 246 15.41 19.91 24.80
C GLY A 246 16.10 20.90 25.74
N ALA A 247 15.35 21.40 26.73
CA ALA A 247 15.90 22.34 27.72
C ALA A 247 16.95 21.71 28.65
N ASP A 248 16.89 20.40 28.84
CA ASP A 248 17.88 19.60 29.55
C ASP A 248 19.06 19.16 28.66
N GLY A 249 18.98 19.45 27.36
CA GLY A 249 20.03 19.19 26.38
C GLY A 249 20.03 17.80 25.79
N ALA A 250 19.12 16.93 26.23
CA ALA A 250 18.98 15.60 25.66
C ALA A 250 18.15 15.62 24.37
N ALA A 251 18.43 14.69 23.47
CA ALA A 251 17.68 14.51 22.24
C ALA A 251 16.23 14.10 22.54
N ALA A 252 15.30 14.64 21.76
CA ALA A 252 13.89 14.27 21.83
C ALA A 252 13.64 12.86 21.29
N THR A 253 12.58 12.23 21.80
CA THR A 253 11.98 10.98 21.28
C THR A 253 10.46 11.10 21.36
N GLY A 254 9.76 10.37 20.51
CA GLY A 254 8.31 10.37 20.44
C GLY A 254 7.71 11.72 20.00
N LEU A 255 6.42 11.91 20.29
CA LEU A 255 5.69 13.14 19.98
C LEU A 255 6.17 14.29 20.88
N THR A 256 6.75 15.31 20.27
CA THR A 256 7.37 16.45 20.97
C THR A 256 6.83 17.77 20.44
N ASP A 257 6.30 18.60 21.34
CA ASP A 257 5.85 19.96 21.01
C ASP A 257 7.03 20.93 20.98
N ILE A 258 7.23 21.60 19.84
CA ILE A 258 8.31 22.56 19.61
C ILE A 258 7.69 23.83 19.04
N GLY A 259 7.59 24.86 19.88
CA GLY A 259 6.89 26.09 19.52
C GLY A 259 5.39 25.87 19.43
N THR A 260 4.81 26.05 18.24
CA THR A 260 3.38 25.85 17.96
C THR A 260 3.06 24.51 17.33
N ASP A 261 4.08 23.76 16.92
CA ASP A 261 3.96 22.56 16.12
C ASP A 261 4.39 21.34 16.95
N THR A 262 3.89 20.17 16.55
CA THR A 262 4.27 18.88 17.13
C THR A 262 5.04 18.09 16.10
N TYR A 263 6.14 17.48 16.51
CA TYR A 263 7.02 16.66 15.70
C TYR A 263 7.10 15.25 16.29
N TYR A 264 7.48 14.27 15.49
CA TYR A 264 7.77 12.93 15.98
C TYR A 264 9.23 12.59 15.74
N PHE A 265 9.89 12.11 16.80
CA PHE A 265 11.26 11.62 16.77
C PHE A 265 11.22 10.11 17.03
N GLY A 266 11.89 9.34 16.17
CA GLY A 266 12.03 7.90 16.34
C GLY A 266 12.81 7.52 17.60
N GLU A 267 12.95 6.21 17.82
CA GLU A 267 13.80 5.69 18.89
C GLU A 267 15.28 6.01 18.65
N ASP A 268 15.66 6.15 17.37
CA ASP A 268 16.95 6.63 16.88
C ASP A 268 17.17 8.15 17.04
N HIS A 269 16.21 8.85 17.66
CA HIS A 269 16.18 10.30 17.84
C HIS A 269 16.00 11.12 16.56
N ASN A 270 15.78 10.47 15.42
CA ASN A 270 15.61 11.16 14.15
C ASN A 270 14.18 11.64 13.98
N MET A 271 14.04 12.90 13.57
CA MET A 271 12.73 13.47 13.27
C MET A 271 12.15 12.85 11.98
N VAL A 272 10.90 12.39 12.05
CA VAL A 272 10.14 12.07 10.83
C VAL A 272 9.87 13.35 10.05
N ASN A 273 10.40 13.42 8.83
CA ASN A 273 10.29 14.60 7.98
C ASN A 273 8.94 14.69 7.25
N THR A 274 8.28 13.57 6.91
CA THR A 274 6.98 13.57 6.22
C THR A 274 6.34 12.18 6.22
N GLY A 275 5.04 12.11 6.02
CA GLY A 275 4.31 10.88 5.74
C GLY A 275 3.41 10.40 6.87
N TRP A 276 2.84 9.22 6.67
CA TRP A 276 1.98 8.56 7.63
C TRP A 276 2.81 7.77 8.63
N VAL A 277 2.51 7.92 9.92
CA VAL A 277 3.18 7.17 11.00
C VAL A 277 2.12 6.64 11.95
N THR A 278 2.20 5.35 12.25
CA THR A 278 1.38 4.71 13.28
C THR A 278 2.13 4.80 14.60
N ILE A 279 1.50 5.42 15.61
CA ILE A 279 2.06 5.57 16.95
C ILE A 279 1.06 4.96 17.93
N GLY A 280 1.38 3.78 18.45
CA GLY A 280 0.41 2.94 19.16
C GLY A 280 -0.72 2.51 18.22
N ASP A 281 -1.97 2.71 18.62
CA ASP A 281 -3.17 2.32 17.84
C ASP A 281 -3.68 3.43 16.90
N ASP A 282 -2.96 4.55 16.80
CA ASP A 282 -3.42 5.75 16.13
C ASP A 282 -2.48 6.15 14.98
N LEU A 283 -3.08 6.63 13.90
CA LEU A 283 -2.38 7.02 12.68
C LEU A 283 -2.28 8.55 12.61
N TYR A 284 -1.09 9.05 12.31
CA TYR A 284 -0.79 10.49 12.24
C TYR A 284 -0.15 10.82 10.89
N TYR A 285 -0.35 12.03 10.41
CA TYR A 285 0.32 12.53 9.20
C TYR A 285 1.26 13.67 9.55
N PHE A 286 2.51 13.56 9.12
CA PHE A 286 3.52 14.60 9.22
C PHE A 286 3.71 15.24 7.85
N GLN A 287 3.65 16.56 7.80
CA GLN A 287 3.89 17.33 6.57
C GLN A 287 5.38 17.36 6.25
N TRP A 288 5.77 17.77 5.03
CA TRP A 288 7.17 17.89 4.58
C TRP A 288 8.12 18.67 5.51
N SER A 289 7.57 19.51 6.38
CA SER A 289 8.34 20.26 7.39
C SER A 289 8.62 19.47 8.67
N GLY A 290 8.10 18.24 8.78
CA GLY A 290 8.03 17.44 10.00
C GLY A 290 6.87 17.80 10.93
N ALA A 291 6.13 18.88 10.66
CA ALA A 291 5.02 19.28 11.53
C ALA A 291 3.81 18.36 11.35
N MET A 292 3.29 17.85 12.47
CA MET A 292 2.08 17.02 12.52
C MET A 292 0.86 17.80 12.02
N ALA A 293 0.16 17.23 11.04
CA ALA A 293 -1.07 17.79 10.53
C ALA A 293 -2.21 17.64 11.55
N ARG A 294 -3.09 18.66 11.62
CA ARG A 294 -4.25 18.69 12.51
C ARG A 294 -5.42 19.38 11.81
N SER A 295 -6.64 18.90 12.06
CA SER A 295 -7.88 19.48 11.54
C SER A 295 -7.87 19.72 10.03
N THR A 296 -7.35 18.76 9.26
CA THR A 296 -7.18 18.91 7.82
C THR A 296 -7.40 17.61 7.07
N TRP A 297 -7.82 17.76 5.82
CA TRP A 297 -7.86 16.67 4.84
C TRP A 297 -6.45 16.37 4.33
N ILE A 298 -6.15 15.07 4.17
CA ILE A 298 -4.90 14.57 3.60
C ILE A 298 -5.25 13.69 2.39
N GLY A 299 -4.58 13.93 1.27
CA GLY A 299 -4.78 13.18 0.03
C GLY A 299 -6.07 13.54 -0.73
N GLU A 300 -6.39 12.69 -1.70
CA GLU A 300 -7.54 12.83 -2.61
C GLU A 300 -8.13 11.44 -2.87
N ASN A 301 -9.38 11.38 -3.34
CA ASN A 301 -10.04 10.09 -3.58
C ASN A 301 -9.23 9.21 -4.56
N PRO A 302 -9.10 7.90 -4.30
CA PRO A 302 -9.78 7.12 -3.24
C PRO A 302 -9.08 7.15 -1.87
N TRP A 303 -7.90 7.74 -1.76
CA TRP A 303 -7.06 7.77 -0.56
C TRP A 303 -7.14 9.14 0.14
N LYS A 304 -8.36 9.51 0.53
CA LYS A 304 -8.67 10.78 1.19
C LYS A 304 -9.00 10.56 2.66
N TYR A 305 -8.25 11.22 3.53
CA TYR A 305 -8.28 11.04 4.98
C TYR A 305 -8.54 12.37 5.66
N TYR A 306 -8.98 12.33 6.92
CA TYR A 306 -9.05 13.51 7.77
C TYR A 306 -8.32 13.25 9.08
N VAL A 307 -7.39 14.14 9.43
CA VAL A 307 -6.75 14.16 10.74
C VAL A 307 -7.43 15.17 11.65
N GLY A 308 -7.84 14.73 12.84
CA GLY A 308 -8.56 15.53 13.82
C GLY A 308 -7.72 16.63 14.47
N ALA A 309 -8.32 17.37 15.41
CA ALA A 309 -7.61 18.41 16.17
C ALA A 309 -6.47 17.85 17.03
N ASP A 310 -6.60 16.61 17.47
CA ASP A 310 -5.56 15.86 18.18
C ASP A 310 -4.47 15.30 17.25
N GLY A 311 -4.63 15.42 15.92
CA GLY A 311 -3.70 14.94 14.90
C GLY A 311 -3.94 13.51 14.44
N LYS A 312 -4.90 12.80 15.06
CA LYS A 312 -5.20 11.41 14.72
C LYS A 312 -6.10 11.34 13.49
N ALA A 313 -5.82 10.41 12.59
CA ALA A 313 -6.75 10.09 11.52
C ALA A 313 -8.05 9.50 12.09
N TYR A 314 -9.17 9.86 11.47
CA TYR A 314 -10.48 9.34 11.87
C TYR A 314 -10.59 7.86 11.54
N LYS A 315 -11.02 7.07 12.52
CA LYS A 315 -11.21 5.62 12.39
C LYS A 315 -12.47 5.31 11.58
N GLU A 316 -12.68 4.04 11.29
CA GLU A 316 -13.87 3.56 10.57
C GLU A 316 -15.17 4.07 11.21
N GLY A 317 -16.09 4.55 10.38
CA GLY A 317 -17.41 5.00 10.80
C GLY A 317 -17.80 6.38 10.28
N LEU A 318 -18.94 6.88 10.76
CA LEU A 318 -19.48 8.17 10.38
C LEU A 318 -18.88 9.28 11.27
N HIS A 319 -18.24 10.26 10.64
CA HIS A 319 -17.64 11.40 11.34
C HIS A 319 -18.09 12.73 10.72
N GLU A 320 -18.32 13.73 11.57
CA GLU A 320 -18.64 15.09 11.14
C GLU A 320 -17.36 15.93 10.98
N VAL A 321 -17.25 16.64 9.87
CA VAL A 321 -16.20 17.62 9.58
C VAL A 321 -16.87 18.86 9.00
N ASP A 322 -16.71 20.01 9.65
CA ASP A 322 -17.26 21.31 9.22
C ASP A 322 -18.78 21.30 8.92
N GLY A 323 -19.54 20.48 9.65
CA GLY A 323 -21.01 20.36 9.51
C GLY A 323 -21.48 19.40 8.42
N GLU A 324 -20.56 18.75 7.71
CA GLU A 324 -20.84 17.67 6.76
C GLU A 324 -20.40 16.33 7.37
N SER A 325 -21.12 15.25 7.05
CA SER A 325 -20.77 13.91 7.54
C SER A 325 -20.05 13.10 6.48
N TYR A 326 -19.05 12.33 6.86
CA TYR A 326 -18.24 11.50 5.97
C TYR A 326 -18.15 10.08 6.54
N LEU A 327 -18.15 9.08 5.67
CA LEU A 327 -18.03 7.67 6.07
C LEU A 327 -16.61 7.19 5.81
N PHE A 328 -15.90 6.89 6.90
CA PHE A 328 -14.54 6.37 6.89
C PHE A 328 -14.58 4.84 6.89
N GLY A 329 -13.74 4.22 6.06
CA GLY A 329 -13.59 2.77 5.96
C GLY A 329 -12.54 2.21 6.91
N GLN A 330 -12.30 0.91 6.82
CA GLN A 330 -11.32 0.19 7.65
C GLN A 330 -9.90 0.73 7.55
N TYR A 331 -9.53 1.27 6.38
CA TYR A 331 -8.22 1.89 6.15
C TYR A 331 -8.19 3.37 6.50
N GLN A 332 -9.21 3.90 7.18
CA GLN A 332 -9.32 5.30 7.64
C GLN A 332 -9.38 6.36 6.52
N ASN A 333 -9.49 5.94 5.26
CA ASN A 333 -9.90 6.80 4.15
C ASN A 333 -11.42 6.85 4.04
N ILE A 334 -11.96 7.90 3.45
CA ILE A 334 -13.39 8.02 3.21
C ILE A 334 -13.84 7.19 2.00
N TYR A 335 -15.09 6.73 2.04
CA TYR A 335 -15.80 6.34 0.83
C TYR A 335 -16.21 7.61 0.06
N GLY A 336 -15.48 7.91 -1.00
CA GLY A 336 -15.72 9.09 -1.84
C GLY A 336 -16.85 8.92 -2.87
N ALA A 337 -17.25 10.02 -3.49
CA ALA A 337 -18.23 10.02 -4.56
C ALA A 337 -17.68 9.37 -5.85
N THR A 338 -18.50 8.59 -6.56
CA THR A 338 -18.15 8.03 -7.88
C THR A 338 -18.52 8.94 -9.05
N SER A 339 -19.20 10.05 -8.78
CA SER A 339 -19.57 11.05 -9.77
C SER A 339 -19.76 12.42 -9.12
N SER A 340 -19.70 13.50 -9.92
CA SER A 340 -19.95 14.86 -9.44
C SER A 340 -21.38 15.11 -8.97
N ALA A 341 -22.32 14.21 -9.26
CA ALA A 341 -23.69 14.24 -8.75
C ALA A 341 -23.86 13.43 -7.45
N GLY A 342 -22.82 12.72 -7.01
CA GLY A 342 -22.94 11.70 -5.97
C GLY A 342 -23.58 10.41 -6.49
N GLY A 343 -24.08 9.59 -5.58
CA GLY A 343 -24.78 8.36 -5.89
C GLY A 343 -25.01 7.45 -4.70
N TRP A 344 -25.84 6.44 -4.92
CA TRP A 344 -26.04 5.34 -3.99
C TRP A 344 -24.85 4.40 -4.01
N GLN A 345 -24.37 4.00 -2.82
CA GLN A 345 -23.29 3.04 -2.65
C GLN A 345 -23.67 2.03 -1.57
N THR A 346 -23.45 0.75 -1.87
CA THR A 346 -23.61 -0.33 -0.88
C THR A 346 -22.27 -0.58 -0.23
N ILE A 347 -22.19 -0.34 1.08
CA ILE A 347 -20.96 -0.46 1.87
C ILE A 347 -21.30 -1.34 3.06
N ASN A 348 -20.57 -2.44 3.23
CA ASN A 348 -20.79 -3.40 4.32
C ASN A 348 -22.26 -3.83 4.46
N ASN A 349 -22.93 -4.11 3.33
CA ASN A 349 -24.34 -4.52 3.24
C ASN A 349 -25.38 -3.45 3.66
N ASP A 350 -24.95 -2.21 3.87
CA ASP A 350 -25.82 -1.06 4.11
C ASP A 350 -25.73 -0.08 2.94
N LEU A 351 -26.86 0.55 2.62
CA LEU A 351 -26.98 1.45 1.47
C LEU A 351 -26.87 2.90 1.94
N TYR A 352 -25.92 3.65 1.39
CA TYR A 352 -25.67 5.05 1.70
C TYR A 352 -25.84 5.90 0.45
N PHE A 353 -26.23 7.16 0.62
CA PHE A 353 -26.15 8.15 -0.45
C PHE A 353 -24.97 9.09 -0.19
N ILE A 354 -23.95 8.99 -1.03
CA ILE A 354 -22.75 9.81 -0.98
C ILE A 354 -22.92 10.93 -2.02
N THR A 355 -22.87 12.17 -1.58
CA THR A 355 -23.04 13.38 -2.40
C THR A 355 -21.81 13.62 -3.28
N GLY A 356 -21.90 14.53 -4.26
CA GLY A 356 -20.79 14.85 -5.15
C GLY A 356 -19.58 15.52 -4.47
N ASN A 357 -19.70 15.93 -3.20
CA ASN A 357 -18.65 16.47 -2.35
C ASN A 357 -18.17 15.48 -1.28
N ASP A 358 -18.40 14.18 -1.51
CA ASP A 358 -18.02 13.04 -0.65
C ASP A 358 -18.77 12.95 0.68
N SER A 359 -19.71 13.85 0.98
CA SER A 359 -20.49 13.80 2.21
C SER A 359 -21.62 12.77 2.14
N VAL A 360 -22.02 12.23 3.27
CA VAL A 360 -23.12 11.28 3.43
C VAL A 360 -24.36 12.03 3.89
N LEU A 361 -25.47 11.85 3.19
CA LEU A 361 -26.74 12.44 3.61
C LEU A 361 -27.30 11.73 4.84
N LEU A 362 -27.73 12.52 5.81
CA LEU A 362 -28.38 12.04 7.04
C LEU A 362 -29.80 12.60 7.15
N ASN A 363 -30.71 11.86 7.78
CA ASN A 363 -32.08 12.27 8.10
C ASN A 363 -32.82 12.95 6.93
N THR A 364 -32.69 12.39 5.72
CA THR A 364 -33.09 13.08 4.49
C THR A 364 -33.90 12.16 3.58
N TRP A 365 -34.97 12.70 3.01
CA TRP A 365 -35.71 12.07 1.92
C TRP A 365 -34.98 12.25 0.59
N ILE A 366 -34.82 11.18 -0.16
CA ILE A 366 -34.10 11.16 -1.44
C ILE A 366 -35.03 10.63 -2.54
N GLY A 367 -35.09 11.35 -3.66
CA GLY A 367 -35.89 10.96 -4.82
C GLY A 367 -37.37 11.30 -4.71
N ALA A 368 -38.19 10.63 -5.51
CA ALA A 368 -39.63 10.85 -5.62
C ALA A 368 -40.35 9.56 -5.99
N SER A 369 -41.63 9.43 -5.64
CA SER A 369 -42.43 8.23 -5.89
C SER A 369 -42.37 7.81 -7.37
N PRO A 370 -42.12 6.53 -7.69
CA PRO A 370 -42.05 5.39 -6.77
C PRO A 370 -40.68 5.16 -6.10
N TRP A 371 -39.63 5.85 -6.52
CA TRP A 371 -38.25 5.68 -6.04
C TRP A 371 -37.90 6.73 -4.99
N LYS A 372 -38.63 6.72 -3.88
CA LYS A 372 -38.44 7.63 -2.75
C LYS A 372 -37.89 6.89 -1.55
N TYR A 373 -36.76 7.34 -1.06
CA TYR A 373 -35.96 6.70 -0.01
C TYR A 373 -35.82 7.65 1.18
N TYR A 374 -35.45 7.10 2.32
CA TYR A 374 -35.05 7.89 3.49
C TYR A 374 -33.76 7.32 4.05
N VAL A 375 -32.78 8.20 4.27
CA VAL A 375 -31.53 7.87 4.99
C VAL A 375 -31.63 8.37 6.43
N GLY A 376 -31.28 7.49 7.37
CA GLY A 376 -31.38 7.74 8.80
C GLY A 376 -30.28 8.65 9.35
N ALA A 377 -30.24 8.78 10.68
CA ALA A 377 -29.20 9.52 11.38
C ALA A 377 -27.82 8.83 11.33
N ASP A 378 -27.80 7.52 11.06
CA ASP A 378 -26.61 6.71 10.81
C ASP A 378 -26.17 6.73 9.33
N GLY A 379 -26.86 7.49 8.48
CA GLY A 379 -26.62 7.61 7.04
C GLY A 379 -27.11 6.44 6.20
N LYS A 380 -27.66 5.40 6.84
CA LYS A 380 -28.14 4.20 6.17
C LYS A 380 -29.54 4.42 5.65
N ALA A 381 -29.82 3.95 4.44
CA ALA A 381 -31.18 3.88 3.95
C ALA A 381 -32.00 2.88 4.77
N TYR A 382 -33.26 3.24 5.04
CA TYR A 382 -34.15 2.38 5.81
C TYR A 382 -34.45 1.08 5.05
N LYS A 383 -34.23 -0.03 5.74
CA LYS A 383 -34.48 -1.38 5.21
C LYS A 383 -35.97 -1.66 5.09
N GLU A 384 -36.30 -2.80 4.50
CA GLU A 384 -37.69 -3.24 4.36
C GLU A 384 -38.42 -3.28 5.72
N GLY A 385 -39.63 -2.74 5.75
CA GLY A 385 -40.47 -2.72 6.95
C GLY A 385 -41.13 -1.38 7.22
N LEU A 386 -41.84 -1.32 8.36
CA LEU A 386 -42.53 -0.11 8.81
C LEU A 386 -41.58 0.75 9.65
N HIS A 387 -41.39 2.00 9.24
CA HIS A 387 -40.55 2.97 9.94
C HIS A 387 -41.33 4.25 10.24
N GLU A 388 -41.10 4.84 11.40
CA GLU A 388 -41.68 6.15 11.77
C GLU A 388 -40.68 7.27 11.49
N ILE A 389 -41.12 8.28 10.74
CA ILE A 389 -40.35 9.47 10.38
C ILE A 389 -41.26 10.67 10.65
N ASP A 390 -40.83 11.58 11.54
CA ASP A 390 -41.57 12.78 11.93
C ASP A 390 -43.03 12.52 12.34
N GLY A 391 -43.29 11.42 13.06
CA GLY A 391 -44.62 11.05 13.54
C GLY A 391 -45.55 10.44 12.47
N LYS A 392 -45.02 10.10 11.30
CA LYS A 392 -45.74 9.37 10.25
C LYS A 392 -45.07 8.02 9.98
N SER A 393 -45.88 7.00 9.76
CA SER A 393 -45.39 5.66 9.43
C SER A 393 -45.28 5.46 7.93
N TYR A 394 -44.13 4.99 7.48
CA TYR A 394 -43.79 4.71 6.09
C TYR A 394 -43.41 3.24 5.95
N LEU A 395 -43.86 2.60 4.88
CA LEU A 395 -43.56 1.20 4.60
C LEU A 395 -42.53 1.12 3.48
N PHE A 396 -41.34 0.65 3.82
CA PHE A 396 -40.21 0.47 2.92
C PHE A 396 -40.22 -0.96 2.36
N GLY A 397 -39.95 -1.11 1.06
CA GLY A 397 -39.88 -2.41 0.39
C GLY A 397 -38.48 -3.01 0.33
N GLN A 398 -38.37 -4.16 -0.33
CA GLN A 398 -37.10 -4.89 -0.53
C GLN A 398 -35.97 -4.05 -1.17
N TYR A 399 -36.33 -3.04 -1.98
CA TYR A 399 -35.37 -2.13 -2.62
C TYR A 399 -35.14 -0.85 -1.80
N GLN A 400 -35.60 -0.80 -0.55
CA GLN A 400 -35.41 0.31 0.41
C GLN A 400 -36.06 1.65 -0.01
N ASN A 401 -36.91 1.64 -1.03
CA ASN A 401 -37.83 2.74 -1.34
C ASN A 401 -39.20 2.49 -0.68
N ILE A 402 -39.94 3.57 -0.43
CA ILE A 402 -41.30 3.46 0.13
C ILE A 402 -42.29 2.90 -0.89
N TYR A 403 -43.27 2.15 -0.40
CA TYR A 403 -44.47 1.84 -1.16
C TYR A 403 -45.38 3.08 -1.21
N GLY A 404 -45.71 3.51 -2.44
CA GLY A 404 -46.69 4.57 -2.67
C GLY A 404 -48.12 4.04 -2.72
N ALA A 405 -49.09 4.91 -2.44
CA ALA A 405 -50.50 4.59 -2.65
C ALA A 405 -50.82 4.32 -4.13
N THR A 406 -51.76 3.42 -4.38
CA THR A 406 -52.23 3.10 -5.76
C THR A 406 -53.19 4.15 -6.32
N SER A 407 -53.62 5.11 -5.50
CA SER A 407 -54.47 6.23 -5.89
C SER A 407 -54.33 7.40 -4.91
N SER A 408 -54.82 8.58 -5.30
CA SER A 408 -54.87 9.77 -4.44
C SER A 408 -55.79 9.62 -3.22
N ALA A 409 -56.64 8.59 -3.17
CA ALA A 409 -57.47 8.26 -2.01
C ALA A 409 -56.79 7.26 -1.05
N GLY A 410 -55.60 6.77 -1.40
CA GLY A 410 -54.96 5.65 -0.74
C GLY A 410 -55.28 4.31 -1.40
N GLY A 411 -54.77 3.23 -0.81
CA GLY A 411 -55.01 1.88 -1.30
C GLY A 411 -54.49 0.81 -0.35
N TRP A 412 -55.15 -0.35 -0.36
CA TRP A 412 -54.67 -1.54 0.34
C TRP A 412 -53.55 -2.21 -0.46
N GLN A 413 -52.47 -2.60 0.21
CA GLN A 413 -51.37 -3.39 -0.35
C GLN A 413 -51.05 -4.56 0.57
N THR A 414 -50.81 -5.72 -0.04
CA THR A 414 -50.33 -6.90 0.68
C THR A 414 -48.82 -6.98 0.52
N ILE A 415 -48.10 -6.92 1.64
CA ILE A 415 -46.62 -6.97 1.69
C ILE A 415 -46.26 -7.99 2.77
N ASN A 416 -45.45 -9.00 2.41
CA ASN A 416 -45.06 -10.10 3.30
C ASN A 416 -46.24 -10.78 4.01
N ASN A 417 -47.33 -11.00 3.28
CA ASN A 417 -48.61 -11.56 3.75
C ASN A 417 -49.41 -10.68 4.72
N ASP A 418 -48.93 -9.50 5.06
CA ASP A 418 -49.66 -8.51 5.86
C ASP A 418 -50.35 -7.49 4.95
N LEU A 419 -51.54 -7.03 5.38
CA LEU A 419 -52.36 -6.09 4.61
C LEU A 419 -52.25 -4.68 5.21
N TYR A 420 -51.70 -3.75 4.44
CA TYR A 420 -51.48 -2.36 4.83
C TYR A 420 -52.40 -1.42 4.03
N PHE A 421 -52.97 -0.41 4.68
CA PHE A 421 -53.63 0.69 3.97
C PHE A 421 -52.69 1.88 3.89
N ILE A 422 -52.24 2.22 2.69
CA ILE A 422 -51.34 3.35 2.43
C ILE A 422 -52.19 4.55 2.03
N THR A 423 -52.02 5.69 2.71
CA THR A 423 -52.80 6.91 2.43
C THR A 423 -52.35 7.58 1.14
N GLY A 424 -53.27 8.25 0.43
CA GLY A 424 -53.00 8.85 -0.88
C GLY A 424 -52.09 10.09 -0.89
N SER A 425 -51.75 10.61 0.29
CA SER A 425 -50.69 11.59 0.49
C SER A 425 -49.50 10.85 1.10
N ASP A 426 -48.41 10.73 0.34
CA ASP A 426 -47.18 10.01 0.70
C ASP A 426 -46.84 10.02 2.20
#